data_AF-A0A3Q4HZF1-F1
#
_entry.id   AF-A0A3Q4HZF1-F1
#
_cell.length_a   1.000
_cell.length_b   1.000
_cell.length_c   1.000
_cell.angle_alpha   90.00
_cell.angle_beta   90.00
_cell.angle_gamma   90.00
#
_symmetry.space_group_name_H-M   'P 1'
#
loop_
_entity.id
_entity.type
_entity.pdbx_description
1 polymer ?
#
loop_
_entity_poly.entity_id
_entity_poly.type
_entity_poly.pdbx_seq_one_letter_code
_entity_poly.pdbx_strand_id
1 'polypeptide(L)'
;GPNPNAVTVTLESIICHPDYNAATYENDMCLLQLSTPVNFTDYIQPVCLASAGSTFNSGTSSWVTGRGLTPEILQEVNVPIVGNNQCRCELQKFVITDNMICAGLQNGGKDSCQVTTTLCLFVM
;
A
#
# COMPACT_ATOMS: atom_id res chain seq x y z
N GLY A 1 -23.12 -6.47 -2.36
CA GLY A 1 -23.66 -7.83 -2.60
C GLY A 1 -22.56 -8.85 -2.38
N PRO A 2 -22.88 -10.15 -2.18
CA PRO A 2 -21.85 -11.18 -2.06
C PRO A 2 -21.02 -11.24 -3.35
N ASN A 3 -19.69 -11.18 -3.23
CA ASN A 3 -18.77 -11.33 -4.36
C ASN A 3 -18.55 -12.83 -4.61
N PRO A 4 -19.09 -13.41 -5.71
CA PRO A 4 -18.98 -14.85 -5.98
C PRO A 4 -17.53 -15.30 -6.26
N ASN A 5 -16.63 -14.36 -6.55
CA ASN A 5 -15.22 -14.64 -6.81
C ASN A 5 -14.34 -14.51 -5.55
N ALA A 6 -14.93 -14.16 -4.40
CA ALA A 6 -14.19 -14.03 -3.15
C ALA A 6 -13.85 -15.41 -2.57
N VAL A 7 -12.59 -15.58 -2.17
CA VAL A 7 -12.10 -16.78 -1.48
C VAL A 7 -11.59 -16.37 -0.11
N THR A 8 -12.12 -16.99 0.94
CA THR A 8 -11.67 -16.78 2.33
C THR A 8 -10.76 -17.93 2.74
N VAL A 9 -9.53 -17.61 3.15
CA VAL A 9 -8.53 -18.58 3.62
C VAL A 9 -8.00 -18.12 4.97
N THR A 10 -7.71 -19.07 5.86
CA THR A 10 -7.06 -18.79 7.14
C THR A 10 -5.57 -18.54 6.97
N LEU A 11 -4.93 -17.92 7.96
CA LEU A 11 -3.49 -17.70 7.98
C LEU A 11 -2.79 -18.87 8.67
N GLU A 12 -1.67 -19.32 8.09
CA GLU A 12 -0.72 -20.23 8.75
C GLU A 12 0.15 -19.46 9.74
N SER A 13 0.68 -18.32 9.29
CA SER A 13 1.58 -17.48 10.09
C SER A 13 1.57 -16.02 9.65
N ILE A 14 1.95 -15.16 10.59
CA ILE A 14 2.18 -13.73 10.39
C ILE A 14 3.65 -13.45 10.71
N ILE A 15 4.40 -12.94 9.74
CA ILE A 15 5.84 -12.68 9.86
C ILE A 15 6.07 -11.19 9.63
N CYS A 16 6.21 -10.43 10.70
CA CYS A 16 6.47 -8.99 10.64
C CYS A 16 7.96 -8.69 10.61
N HIS A 17 8.33 -7.53 10.03
CA HIS A 17 9.71 -7.10 10.00
C HIS A 17 10.27 -7.01 11.44
N PRO A 18 11.42 -7.65 11.75
CA PRO A 18 11.94 -7.70 13.12
C PRO A 18 12.29 -6.32 13.68
N ASP A 19 12.70 -5.39 12.81
CA ASP A 19 13.05 -4.02 13.16
C ASP A 19 11.91 -3.01 12.98
N TYR A 20 10.65 -3.46 13.01
CA TYR A 20 9.50 -2.55 12.97
C TYR A 20 9.52 -1.60 14.18
N ASN A 21 9.35 -0.30 13.93
CA ASN A 21 9.32 0.72 14.97
C ASN A 21 7.99 1.48 14.96
N ALA A 22 7.14 1.24 15.96
CA ALA A 22 5.82 1.87 16.07
C ALA A 22 5.85 3.38 16.32
N ALA A 23 6.97 3.95 16.80
CA ALA A 23 7.09 5.39 17.04
C ALA A 23 7.43 6.16 15.76
N THR A 24 8.17 5.54 14.84
CA THR A 24 8.62 6.16 13.59
C THR A 24 7.93 5.59 12.35
N TYR A 25 7.19 4.50 12.48
CA TYR A 25 6.67 3.68 11.37
C TYR A 25 7.76 3.10 10.46
N GLU A 26 8.98 2.98 10.98
CA GLU A 26 10.08 2.38 10.22
C GLU A 26 9.84 0.88 10.04
N ASN A 27 10.13 0.38 8.84
CA ASN A 27 9.95 -1.03 8.47
C ASN A 27 8.52 -1.56 8.71
N ASP A 28 7.51 -0.74 8.43
CA ASP A 28 6.10 -1.12 8.54
C ASP A 28 5.67 -2.08 7.42
N MET A 29 6.07 -3.35 7.58
CA MET A 29 5.72 -4.43 6.66
C MET A 29 5.63 -5.78 7.37
N CYS A 30 4.67 -6.61 6.93
CA CYS A 30 4.52 -7.99 7.36
C CYS A 30 4.14 -8.88 6.18
N LEU A 31 4.56 -10.15 6.23
CA LEU A 31 4.11 -11.21 5.33
C LEU A 31 3.01 -12.02 6.02
N LEU A 32 1.93 -12.27 5.30
CA LEU A 32 0.84 -13.15 5.72
C LEU A 32 0.92 -14.44 4.90
N GLN A 33 1.26 -15.54 5.55
CA GLN A 33 1.30 -16.86 4.90
C GLN A 33 -0.08 -17.50 4.99
N LEU A 34 -0.67 -17.84 3.85
CA LEU A 34 -1.96 -18.52 3.78
C LEU A 34 -1.81 -19.99 4.20
N SER A 35 -2.78 -20.52 4.94
CA SER A 35 -2.79 -21.94 5.35
C SER A 35 -2.91 -22.92 4.19
N THR A 36 -3.46 -22.45 3.07
CA THR A 36 -3.52 -23.21 1.81
C THR A 36 -3.31 -22.26 0.64
N PRO A 37 -2.64 -22.70 -0.44
CA PRO A 37 -2.54 -21.92 -1.66
C PRO A 37 -3.91 -21.56 -2.23
N VAL A 38 -4.02 -20.37 -2.84
CA VAL A 38 -5.19 -19.96 -3.61
C VAL A 38 -4.97 -20.25 -5.09
N ASN A 39 -6.03 -20.61 -5.81
CA ASN A 39 -5.97 -20.76 -7.26
C ASN A 39 -6.01 -19.38 -7.92
N PHE A 40 -5.10 -19.15 -8.86
CA PHE A 40 -5.13 -17.94 -9.68
C PHE A 40 -6.27 -17.99 -10.69
N THR A 41 -6.97 -16.87 -10.80
CA THR A 41 -8.14 -16.68 -11.67
C THR A 41 -8.10 -15.27 -12.23
N ASP A 42 -9.02 -14.92 -13.13
CA ASP A 42 -9.14 -13.54 -13.63
C ASP A 42 -9.37 -12.49 -12.52
N TYR A 43 -9.78 -12.92 -11.32
CA TYR A 43 -10.05 -12.06 -10.16
C TYR A 43 -9.01 -12.20 -9.02
N ILE A 44 -8.10 -13.17 -9.11
CA ILE A 44 -7.07 -13.43 -8.09
C ILE A 44 -5.74 -13.63 -8.82
N GLN A 45 -4.90 -12.59 -8.79
CA GLN A 45 -3.59 -12.58 -9.42
C GLN A 45 -2.55 -12.01 -8.46
N PRO A 46 -1.30 -12.51 -8.49
CA PRO A 46 -0.21 -11.92 -7.73
C PRO A 46 0.21 -10.58 -8.33
N VAL A 47 0.77 -9.70 -7.50
CA VAL A 47 1.46 -8.48 -7.94
C VAL A 47 2.97 -8.74 -8.06
N CYS A 48 3.62 -8.07 -9.01
CA CYS A 48 5.07 -8.06 -9.11
C CYS A 48 5.68 -7.22 -7.99
N LEU A 49 6.81 -7.69 -7.44
CA LEU A 49 7.65 -6.88 -6.56
C LEU A 49 8.57 -6.00 -7.39
N ALA A 50 8.91 -4.83 -6.84
CA ALA A 50 9.92 -3.98 -7.43
C ALA A 50 11.29 -4.67 -7.39
N SER A 51 12.11 -4.44 -8.42
CA SER A 51 13.47 -4.98 -8.45
C SER A 51 14.34 -4.34 -7.37
N ALA A 52 15.30 -5.08 -6.83
CA ALA A 52 16.22 -4.54 -5.84
C ALA A 52 16.92 -3.28 -6.37
N GLY A 53 16.90 -2.19 -5.58
CA GLY A 53 17.48 -0.90 -5.96
C GLY A 53 16.63 -0.08 -6.95
N SER A 54 15.39 -0.47 -7.24
CA SER A 54 14.47 0.35 -8.03
C SER A 54 14.25 1.72 -7.39
N THR A 55 14.26 2.76 -8.20
CA THR A 55 13.97 4.14 -7.76
C THR A 55 12.69 4.62 -8.43
N PHE A 56 11.78 5.19 -7.65
CA PHE A 56 10.54 5.80 -8.15
C PHE A 56 10.72 7.31 -8.24
N ASN A 57 10.70 7.85 -9.45
CA ASN A 57 10.93 9.28 -9.67
C ASN A 57 9.71 10.11 -9.25
N SER A 58 9.95 11.33 -8.77
CA SER A 58 8.87 12.27 -8.49
C SER A 58 8.05 12.55 -9.75
N GLY A 59 6.74 12.58 -9.62
CA GLY A 59 5.81 12.73 -10.75
C GLY A 59 5.45 11.42 -11.44
N THR A 60 6.11 10.29 -11.13
CA THR A 60 5.71 8.97 -11.65
C THR A 60 4.27 8.67 -11.22
N SER A 61 3.44 8.23 -12.17
CA SER A 61 2.04 7.90 -11.92
C SER A 61 1.92 6.65 -11.08
N SER A 62 1.06 6.67 -10.07
CA SER A 62 0.82 5.54 -9.20
C SER A 62 -0.67 5.42 -8.87
N TRP A 63 -1.09 4.20 -8.53
CA TRP A 63 -2.45 3.87 -8.18
C TRP A 63 -2.51 3.38 -6.75
N VAL A 64 -3.40 3.96 -5.97
CA VAL A 64 -3.70 3.51 -4.63
C VAL A 64 -5.07 2.86 -4.65
N THR A 65 -5.17 1.61 -4.20
CA THR A 65 -6.46 0.91 -4.06
C THR A 65 -6.71 0.51 -2.62
N GLY A 66 -7.98 0.54 -2.20
CA GLY A 66 -8.35 0.22 -0.84
C GLY A 66 -9.86 0.15 -0.65
N ARG A 67 -10.26 -0.55 0.41
CA ARG A 67 -11.66 -0.63 0.85
C ARG A 67 -11.78 0.08 2.19
N GLY A 68 -12.59 1.13 2.22
CA GLY A 68 -12.89 1.89 3.44
C GLY A 68 -14.17 1.40 4.13
N LEU A 69 -14.48 2.02 5.28
CA LEU A 69 -15.77 1.84 5.96
C LEU A 69 -16.93 2.36 5.09
N THR A 70 -16.71 3.46 4.36
CA THR A 70 -17.69 4.08 3.47
C THR A 70 -16.96 4.67 2.26
N PRO A 71 -17.22 4.21 1.02
CA PRO A 71 -18.07 3.09 0.63
C PRO A 71 -17.43 1.72 0.92
N GLU A 72 -18.27 0.69 1.13
CA GLU A 72 -17.84 -0.71 1.27
C GLU A 72 -17.39 -1.36 -0.06
N ILE A 73 -17.27 -0.58 -1.14
CA ILE A 73 -16.84 -1.03 -2.45
C ILE A 73 -15.38 -0.61 -2.62
N LEU A 74 -14.55 -1.47 -3.22
CA LEU A 74 -13.16 -1.16 -3.53
C LEU A 74 -13.09 0.15 -4.33
N GLN A 75 -12.25 1.08 -3.86
CA GLN A 75 -11.97 2.34 -4.54
C GLN A 75 -10.53 2.33 -5.05
N GLU A 76 -10.29 3.15 -6.07
CA GLU A 76 -8.97 3.41 -6.60
C GLU A 76 -8.77 4.90 -6.83
N VAL A 77 -7.53 5.36 -6.66
CA VAL A 77 -7.16 6.73 -6.92
C VAL A 77 -5.78 6.80 -7.56
N ASN A 78 -5.67 7.58 -8.63
CA ASN A 78 -4.40 7.87 -9.27
C ASN A 78 -3.77 9.11 -8.64
N VAL A 79 -2.53 8.96 -8.17
CA VAL A 79 -1.72 10.02 -7.55
C VAL A 79 -0.26 9.90 -8.00
N PRO A 80 0.49 11.01 -8.10
CA PRO A 80 1.90 10.95 -8.45
C PRO A 80 2.76 10.61 -7.23
N ILE A 81 3.90 9.98 -7.47
CA ILE A 81 4.97 9.84 -6.47
C ILE A 81 5.53 11.22 -6.13
N VAL A 82 5.76 11.47 -4.85
CA VAL A 82 6.38 12.68 -4.31
C VAL A 82 7.74 12.32 -3.74
N GLY A 83 8.79 13.05 -4.11
CA GLY A 83 10.14 12.76 -3.63
C GLY A 83 10.27 12.97 -2.13
N ASN A 84 11.01 12.10 -1.44
CA ASN A 84 11.12 12.13 0.02
C ASN A 84 11.61 13.48 0.57
N ASN A 85 12.49 14.19 -0.15
CA ASN A 85 12.92 15.54 0.26
C ASN A 85 11.77 16.55 0.28
N GLN A 86 10.94 16.56 -0.75
CA GLN A 86 9.73 17.39 -0.77
C GLN A 86 8.78 16.97 0.33
N CYS A 87 8.60 15.65 0.49
CA CYS A 87 7.71 15.10 1.49
C CYS A 87 8.12 15.47 2.93
N ARG A 88 9.42 15.43 3.25
CA ARG A 88 9.96 15.92 4.53
C ARG A 88 9.70 17.40 4.77
N CYS A 89 9.80 18.22 3.71
CA CYS A 89 9.52 19.65 3.80
C CYS A 89 8.04 19.95 4.07
N GLU A 90 7.13 19.20 3.45
CA GLU A 90 5.68 19.37 3.57
C GLU A 90 5.13 18.73 4.85
N LEU A 91 5.65 17.56 5.25
CA LEU A 91 5.22 16.77 6.41
C LEU A 91 6.17 16.91 7.60
N GLN A 92 6.44 18.14 8.05
CA GLN A 92 7.43 18.43 9.11
C GLN A 92 7.13 17.74 10.47
N LYS A 93 5.91 17.24 10.67
CA LYS A 93 5.50 16.51 11.88
C LYS A 93 5.85 15.03 11.84
N PHE A 94 6.25 14.50 10.68
CA PHE A 94 6.55 13.10 10.47
C PHE A 94 8.01 12.92 10.08
N VAL A 95 8.63 11.84 10.56
CA VAL A 95 9.99 11.46 10.19
C VAL A 95 9.90 10.56 8.97
N ILE A 96 10.12 11.12 7.77
CA ILE A 96 10.12 10.37 6.51
C ILE A 96 11.54 9.83 6.25
N THR A 97 11.70 8.51 6.28
CA THR A 97 12.98 7.84 6.01
C THR A 97 13.09 7.40 4.56
N ASP A 98 14.22 6.80 4.18
CA ASP A 98 14.42 6.29 2.82
C ASP A 98 13.72 4.93 2.57
N ASN A 99 13.22 4.30 3.63
CA ASN A 99 12.39 3.09 3.57
C ASN A 99 10.89 3.40 3.36
N MET A 100 10.54 4.69 3.18
CA MET A 100 9.18 5.16 2.94
C MET A 100 9.06 5.81 1.57
N ILE A 101 7.86 5.74 0.99
CA ILE A 101 7.51 6.39 -0.27
C ILE A 101 6.31 7.29 -0.04
N CYS A 102 6.36 8.49 -0.60
CA CYS A 102 5.23 9.41 -0.61
C CYS A 102 4.52 9.42 -1.95
N ALA A 103 3.21 9.53 -1.93
CA ALA A 103 2.38 9.72 -3.11
C ALA A 103 1.21 10.63 -2.77
N GLY A 104 0.87 11.56 -3.66
CA GLY A 104 -0.19 12.52 -3.40
C GLY A 104 -0.14 13.75 -4.30
N LEU A 105 -1.23 14.50 -4.30
CA LEU A 105 -1.30 15.79 -4.99
C LEU A 105 -0.93 16.91 -4.02
N GLN A 106 -0.05 17.82 -4.45
CA GLN A 106 0.37 18.97 -3.62
C GLN A 106 -0.80 19.86 -3.19
N ASN A 107 -1.84 19.98 -4.03
CA ASN A 107 -3.04 20.76 -3.73
C ASN A 107 -4.11 19.93 -2.97
N GLY A 108 -3.80 18.70 -2.58
CA GLY A 108 -4.75 17.76 -1.99
C GLY A 108 -5.85 17.32 -2.95
N GLY A 109 -7.00 16.92 -2.39
CA GLY A 109 -8.19 16.52 -3.14
C GLY A 109 -8.24 15.05 -3.57
N LYS A 110 -7.10 14.35 -3.56
CA LYS A 110 -7.00 12.89 -3.77
C LYS A 110 -5.98 12.31 -2.81
N ASP A 111 -6.41 11.40 -1.95
CA ASP A 111 -5.57 10.73 -0.99
C ASP A 111 -6.20 9.38 -0.58
N SER A 112 -5.38 8.52 0.02
CA SER A 112 -5.87 7.42 0.85
C SER A 112 -6.57 7.97 2.10
N CYS A 113 -7.72 7.42 2.43
CA CYS A 113 -8.43 7.70 3.68
C CYS A 113 -8.31 6.50 4.63
N GLN A 114 -8.94 6.60 5.81
CA GLN A 114 -9.00 5.52 6.77
C GLN A 114 -9.58 4.24 6.13
N VAL A 115 -8.71 3.27 5.85
CA VAL A 115 -9.07 1.99 5.23
C VAL A 115 -9.30 0.93 6.29
N THR A 116 -10.27 0.04 6.04
CA THR A 116 -10.57 -1.12 6.90
C THR A 116 -9.78 -2.36 6.49
N THR A 117 -9.22 -2.38 5.28
CA THR A 117 -8.34 -3.44 4.76
C THR A 117 -7.08 -2.80 4.18
N THR A 118 -5.99 -3.57 4.09
CA THR A 118 -4.69 -3.14 3.55
C THR A 118 -4.81 -2.23 2.33
N LEU A 119 -4.12 -1.09 2.39
CA LEU A 119 -3.94 -0.18 1.27
C LEU A 119 -2.85 -0.72 0.34
N CYS A 120 -3.10 -0.75 -0.96
CA CYS A 120 -2.08 -1.14 -1.94
C CYS A 120 -1.70 0.05 -2.82
N LEU A 121 -0.41 0.40 -2.84
CA LEU A 121 0.18 1.37 -3.76
C LEU A 121 0.89 0.62 -4.90
N PHE A 122 0.46 0.85 -6.13
CA PHE A 122 1.05 0.30 -7.34
C PHE A 122 1.71 1.43 -8.14
N VAL A 123 3.01 1.33 -8.41
CA VAL A 123 3.73 2.29 -9.23
C VAL A 123 3.85 1.76 -10.66
N MET A 124 3.50 2.60 -11.64
CA MET A 124 3.55 2.25 -13.08
C MET A 124 4.87 2.68 -13.73
#